data_AF-A0A6J4S0P6-F1
#
_entry.id   AF-A0A6J4S0P6-F1
#
_cell.length_a   1.000
_cell.length_b   1.000
_cell.length_c   1.000
_cell.angle_alpha   90.00
_cell.angle_beta   90.00
_cell.angle_gamma   90.00
#
_symmetry.space_group_name_H-M   'P 1'
#
loop_
_entity.id
_entity.type
_entity.pdbx_description
1 polymer ?
#
loop_
_entity_poly.entity_id
_entity_poly.type
_entity_poly.pdbx_seq_one_letter_code
_entity_poly.pdbx_strand_id
1 'polypeptide(L)'
;MSQARCESTGLRGRTGTLAPARRRNVFRVFRPSRMRLALQLGAGSVVVHELRYRLGPEHGERSLADHGHAYLTVITPLLGLALVLATAHFVWALWARRPEALAGGRIGVRTLAPALLAVHVGQESLEAALAFGHPFDLTVGLGHGGWIAAPLSLLVAAVLAWLTRGARHLAQAALARRRAPARIAARSAIATVATVLGPPCPPLARHGAERAPPLLAS
;
A
#
# COMPACT_ATOMS: atom_id res chain seq x y z
N MET A 1 -6.14 -33.54 69.15
CA MET A 1 -6.00 -32.19 68.55
C MET A 1 -5.56 -32.38 67.10
N SER A 2 -6.37 -32.96 66.22
CA SER A 2 -7.45 -32.36 65.39
C SER A 2 -6.99 -31.21 64.49
N GLN A 3 -6.35 -31.56 63.37
CA GLN A 3 -6.13 -30.66 62.23
C GLN A 3 -7.25 -30.89 61.21
N ALA A 4 -8.13 -29.91 61.09
CA ALA A 4 -9.22 -29.90 60.11
C ALA A 4 -8.67 -29.54 58.72
N ARG A 5 -8.67 -30.53 57.80
CA ARG A 5 -8.50 -30.28 56.36
C ARG A 5 -9.81 -29.75 55.80
N CYS A 6 -9.79 -28.51 55.31
CA CYS A 6 -10.86 -27.93 54.50
C CYS A 6 -10.50 -28.14 53.02
N GLU A 7 -10.92 -29.27 52.47
CA GLU A 7 -10.86 -29.55 51.04
C GLU A 7 -11.95 -28.74 50.32
N SER A 8 -11.55 -27.64 49.69
CA SER A 8 -12.43 -26.87 48.80
C SER A 8 -12.40 -27.50 47.41
N THR A 9 -13.36 -28.39 47.18
CA THR A 9 -13.62 -28.99 45.86
C THR A 9 -14.24 -27.93 44.95
N GLY A 10 -13.39 -27.10 44.38
CA GLY A 10 -13.76 -26.06 43.42
C GLY A 10 -14.24 -26.67 42.11
N LEU A 11 -15.57 -26.71 41.94
CA LEU A 11 -16.28 -26.96 40.68
C LEU A 11 -15.80 -25.97 39.62
N ARG A 12 -14.78 -26.37 38.86
CA ARG A 12 -14.25 -25.63 37.72
C ARG A 12 -15.23 -25.77 36.56
N GLY A 13 -16.25 -24.92 36.57
CA GLY A 13 -17.21 -24.74 35.47
C GLY A 13 -16.48 -24.47 34.17
N ARG A 14 -16.39 -25.52 33.35
CA ARG A 14 -15.84 -25.47 31.99
C ARG A 14 -16.88 -24.77 31.11
N THR A 15 -16.91 -23.44 31.17
CA THR A 15 -17.61 -22.63 30.18
C THR A 15 -16.91 -22.89 28.85
N GLY A 16 -17.51 -23.78 28.05
CA GLY A 16 -17.09 -24.05 26.68
C GLY A 16 -17.27 -22.78 25.87
N THR A 17 -16.22 -21.95 25.82
CA THR A 17 -16.06 -20.90 24.84
C THR A 17 -15.98 -21.58 23.49
N LEU A 18 -17.13 -21.68 22.81
CA LEU A 18 -17.23 -22.05 21.41
C LEU A 18 -16.29 -21.11 20.65
N ALA A 19 -15.12 -21.64 20.27
CA ALA A 19 -14.14 -20.91 19.50
C ALA A 19 -14.85 -20.37 18.25
N PRO A 20 -14.86 -19.05 18.03
CA PRO A 20 -15.62 -18.46 16.93
C PRO A 20 -15.17 -19.11 15.63
N ALA A 21 -16.11 -19.78 14.95
CA ALA A 21 -15.89 -20.40 13.67
C ALA A 21 -15.21 -19.40 12.75
N ARG A 22 -13.93 -19.65 12.45
CA ARG A 22 -13.04 -18.78 11.69
C ARG A 22 -13.57 -18.74 10.25
N ARG A 23 -14.55 -17.88 9.98
CA ARG A 23 -15.08 -17.59 8.64
C ARG A 23 -13.89 -17.24 7.75
N ARG A 24 -13.45 -18.20 6.94
CA ARG A 24 -12.44 -18.00 5.90
C ARG A 24 -13.10 -17.15 4.84
N ASN A 25 -12.96 -15.82 4.96
CA ASN A 25 -13.43 -14.86 3.97
C ASN A 25 -12.74 -15.14 2.63
N VAL A 26 -13.48 -15.78 1.71
CA VAL A 26 -13.07 -16.07 0.33
C VAL A 26 -12.81 -14.76 -0.44
N PHE A 27 -13.34 -13.62 0.03
CA PHE A 27 -13.05 -12.29 -0.51
C PHE A 27 -11.64 -11.74 -0.19
N ARG A 28 -10.76 -12.49 0.47
CA ARG A 28 -9.35 -12.09 0.70
C ARG A 28 -8.43 -12.26 -0.52
N VAL A 29 -8.93 -12.69 -1.66
CA VAL A 29 -8.11 -13.00 -2.83
C VAL A 29 -7.50 -11.72 -3.47
N PHE A 30 -8.14 -10.56 -3.33
CA PHE A 30 -7.58 -9.29 -3.78
C PHE A 30 -7.22 -8.36 -2.62
N ARG A 31 -5.90 -8.26 -2.35
CA ARG A 31 -5.42 -7.19 -1.47
C ARG A 31 -5.63 -5.84 -2.17
N PRO A 32 -6.25 -4.84 -1.53
CA PRO A 32 -6.57 -3.54 -2.14
C PRO A 32 -5.33 -2.80 -2.69
N SER A 33 -4.14 -3.15 -2.21
CA SER A 33 -2.85 -2.65 -2.71
C SER A 33 -2.50 -3.13 -4.12
N ARG A 34 -2.87 -4.36 -4.51
CA ARG A 34 -2.62 -4.91 -5.84
C ARG A 34 -3.47 -4.23 -6.89
N MET A 35 -4.77 -4.10 -6.61
CA MET A 35 -5.71 -3.41 -7.50
C MET A 35 -5.30 -1.95 -7.70
N ARG A 36 -4.89 -1.27 -6.63
CA ARG A 36 -4.38 0.10 -6.73
C ARG A 36 -3.13 0.20 -7.61
N LEU A 37 -2.18 -0.72 -7.48
CA LEU A 37 -0.97 -0.73 -8.32
C LEU A 37 -1.33 -0.98 -9.79
N ALA A 38 -2.19 -1.96 -10.07
CA ALA A 38 -2.66 -2.22 -11.44
C ALA A 38 -3.35 -1.01 -12.05
N LEU A 39 -4.25 -0.36 -11.31
CA LEU A 39 -4.92 0.87 -11.76
C LEU A 39 -3.93 2.01 -12.02
N GLN A 40 -2.90 2.16 -11.19
CA GLN A 40 -1.85 3.17 -11.38
C GLN A 40 -1.01 2.90 -12.62
N LEU A 41 -0.59 1.65 -12.82
CA LEU A 41 0.18 1.26 -13.98
C LEU A 41 -0.63 1.38 -15.27
N GLY A 42 -1.90 0.96 -15.25
CA GLY A 42 -2.79 1.08 -16.41
C GLY A 42 -3.11 2.53 -16.77
N ALA A 43 -3.48 3.35 -15.78
CA ALA A 43 -3.73 4.77 -16.04
C ALA A 43 -2.45 5.49 -16.50
N GLY A 44 -1.31 5.18 -15.86
CA GLY A 44 -0.03 5.78 -16.23
C GLY A 44 0.45 5.36 -17.63
N SER A 45 0.27 4.09 -18.03
CA SER A 45 0.72 3.61 -19.33
C SER A 45 -0.08 4.25 -20.46
N VAL A 46 -1.40 4.38 -20.31
CA VAL A 46 -2.25 5.11 -21.27
C VAL A 46 -1.77 6.55 -21.43
N VAL A 47 -1.49 7.25 -20.32
CA VAL A 47 -1.01 8.64 -20.37
C VAL A 47 0.37 8.74 -21.06
N VAL A 48 1.31 7.84 -20.76
CA VAL A 48 2.63 7.82 -21.41
C VAL A 48 2.49 7.57 -22.91
N HIS A 49 1.66 6.58 -23.29
CA HIS A 49 1.40 6.22 -24.67
C HIS A 49 0.81 7.40 -25.46
N GLU A 50 -0.28 8.00 -24.96
CA GLU A 50 -0.93 9.17 -25.57
C GLU A 50 0.00 10.39 -25.68
N LEU A 51 0.76 10.71 -24.62
CA LEU A 51 1.70 11.82 -24.64
C LEU A 51 2.82 11.58 -25.64
N ARG A 52 3.30 10.35 -25.77
CA ARG A 52 4.32 10.01 -26.77
C ARG A 52 3.79 10.23 -28.17
N TYR A 53 2.59 9.73 -28.50
CA TYR A 53 2.00 9.93 -29.82
C TYR A 53 1.81 11.42 -30.16
N ARG A 54 1.43 12.25 -29.18
CA ARG A 54 1.25 13.69 -29.38
C ARG A 54 2.56 14.49 -29.51
N LEU A 55 3.65 14.00 -28.94
CA LEU A 55 4.95 14.68 -28.91
C LEU A 55 5.95 14.11 -29.93
N GLY A 56 5.68 12.93 -30.47
CA GLY A 56 6.51 12.28 -31.48
C GLY A 56 6.41 12.99 -32.82
N PRO A 57 7.51 13.09 -33.60
CA PRO A 57 7.59 13.82 -34.87
C PRO A 57 6.86 13.14 -36.05
N GLU A 58 5.64 12.66 -35.83
CA GLU A 58 4.76 11.95 -36.77
C GLU A 58 5.18 10.52 -37.14
N HIS A 59 4.34 9.54 -36.74
CA HIS A 59 4.03 8.39 -37.58
C HIS A 59 2.55 8.54 -37.90
N GLY A 60 2.28 9.06 -39.09
CA GLY A 60 0.99 9.57 -39.49
C GLY A 60 -0.13 8.54 -39.36
N GLU A 61 -1.26 9.02 -38.84
CA GLU A 61 -2.59 8.38 -38.89
C GLU A 61 -2.99 7.91 -40.31
N ARG A 62 -2.26 8.35 -41.34
CA ARG A 62 -2.48 8.00 -42.76
C ARG A 62 -2.18 6.54 -43.11
N SER A 63 -1.41 5.77 -42.35
CA SER A 63 -1.08 4.38 -42.74
C SER A 63 -2.06 3.31 -42.21
N LEU A 64 -2.80 3.59 -41.13
CA LEU A 64 -3.71 2.61 -40.50
C LEU A 64 -5.12 2.60 -41.10
N ALA A 65 -5.58 3.71 -41.67
CA ALA A 65 -6.92 3.80 -42.25
C ALA A 65 -7.08 2.93 -43.51
N ASP A 66 -5.98 2.64 -44.22
CA ASP A 66 -6.01 1.91 -45.50
C ASP A 66 -5.85 0.39 -45.37
N HIS A 67 -5.46 -0.12 -44.19
CA HIS A 67 -5.22 -1.55 -43.97
C HIS A 67 -6.28 -2.11 -43.02
N GLY A 68 -7.02 -3.15 -43.46
CA GLY A 68 -8.21 -3.74 -42.81
C GLY A 68 -8.03 -4.36 -41.42
N HIS A 69 -7.41 -3.64 -40.49
CA HIS A 69 -7.07 -4.08 -39.14
C HIS A 69 -8.02 -3.53 -38.09
N ALA A 70 -9.31 -3.40 -38.42
CA ALA A 70 -10.32 -2.94 -37.46
C ALA A 70 -10.32 -3.78 -36.16
N TYR A 71 -9.94 -5.06 -36.23
CA TYR A 71 -9.82 -5.93 -35.05
C TYR A 71 -8.71 -5.50 -34.07
N LEU A 72 -7.66 -4.81 -34.53
CA LEU A 72 -6.58 -4.32 -33.67
C LEU A 72 -7.06 -3.25 -32.69
N THR A 73 -8.08 -2.48 -33.04
CA THR A 73 -8.68 -1.49 -32.13
C THR A 73 -9.29 -2.13 -30.88
N VAL A 74 -9.66 -3.41 -30.94
CA VAL A 74 -10.20 -4.19 -29.81
C VAL A 74 -9.13 -5.06 -29.16
N ILE A 75 -8.25 -5.69 -29.94
CA ILE A 75 -7.22 -6.61 -29.41
C ILE A 75 -6.12 -5.87 -28.66
N THR A 76 -5.65 -4.74 -29.18
CA THR A 76 -4.57 -3.95 -28.56
C THR A 76 -4.89 -3.51 -27.13
N PRO A 77 -6.06 -2.92 -26.80
CA PRO A 77 -6.36 -2.55 -25.42
C PRO A 77 -6.51 -3.76 -24.49
N LEU A 78 -6.99 -4.92 -24.98
CA LEU A 78 -7.09 -6.14 -24.18
C LEU A 78 -5.71 -6.68 -23.81
N LEU A 79 -4.78 -6.71 -24.76
CA LEU A 79 -3.42 -7.15 -24.50
C LEU A 79 -2.65 -6.12 -23.65
N GLY A 80 -2.89 -4.83 -23.86
CA GLY A 80 -2.38 -3.77 -22.99
C GLY A 80 -2.84 -3.94 -21.54
N LEU A 81 -4.12 -4.27 -21.33
CA LEU A 81 -4.65 -4.59 -20.01
C LEU A 81 -3.97 -5.82 -19.41
N ALA A 82 -3.79 -6.89 -20.19
CA ALA A 82 -3.10 -8.10 -19.73
C ALA A 82 -1.65 -7.80 -19.31
N LEU A 83 -0.93 -6.99 -20.09
CA LEU A 83 0.44 -6.57 -19.80
C LEU A 83 0.54 -5.71 -18.53
N VAL A 84 -0.41 -4.81 -18.32
CA VAL A 84 -0.53 -4.01 -17.09
C VAL A 84 -0.73 -4.92 -15.87
N LEU A 85 -1.65 -5.89 -15.97
CA LEU A 85 -1.93 -6.82 -14.88
C LEU A 85 -0.72 -7.72 -14.57
N ALA A 86 -0.04 -8.23 -15.60
CA ALA A 86 1.18 -9.03 -15.46
C ALA A 86 2.30 -8.24 -14.79
N THR A 87 2.55 -7.01 -15.25
CA THR A 87 3.55 -6.11 -14.66
C THR A 87 3.20 -5.76 -13.21
N ALA A 88 1.94 -5.43 -12.93
CA ALA A 88 1.47 -5.14 -11.57
C ALA A 88 1.66 -6.34 -10.64
N HIS A 89 1.35 -7.55 -11.13
CA HIS A 89 1.57 -8.78 -10.38
C HIS A 89 3.06 -9.01 -10.11
N PHE A 90 3.92 -8.86 -11.11
CA PHE A 90 5.36 -9.04 -11.00
C PHE A 90 5.98 -8.04 -10.01
N VAL A 91 5.69 -6.76 -10.17
CA VAL A 91 6.14 -5.70 -9.25
C VAL A 91 5.67 -5.99 -7.83
N TRP A 92 4.41 -6.40 -7.66
CA TRP A 92 3.89 -6.81 -6.36
C TRP A 92 4.63 -8.02 -5.78
N ALA A 93 4.90 -9.05 -6.58
CA ALA A 93 5.59 -10.27 -6.15
C ALA A 93 7.02 -9.96 -5.68
N LEU A 94 7.74 -9.10 -6.39
CA LEU A 94 9.05 -8.61 -5.97
C LEU A 94 8.98 -7.84 -4.65
N TRP A 95 7.95 -7.01 -4.48
CA TRP A 95 7.78 -6.19 -3.29
C TRP A 95 7.35 -6.98 -2.07
N ALA A 96 6.48 -7.97 -2.23
CA ALA A 96 5.98 -8.81 -1.16
C ALA A 96 7.08 -9.64 -0.48
N ARG A 97 8.22 -9.84 -1.17
CA ARG A 97 9.41 -10.50 -0.63
C ARG A 97 10.29 -9.60 0.25
N ARG A 98 9.99 -8.29 0.33
CA ARG A 98 10.75 -7.33 1.15
C ARG A 98 9.99 -7.01 2.45
N PRO A 99 10.39 -7.54 3.62
CA PRO A 99 9.68 -7.34 4.88
C PRO A 99 9.58 -5.86 5.28
N GLU A 100 10.60 -5.06 4.95
CA GLU A 100 10.63 -3.61 5.19
C GLU A 100 9.61 -2.83 4.33
N ALA A 101 9.32 -3.32 3.12
CA ALA A 101 8.32 -2.70 2.24
C ALA A 101 6.88 -2.94 2.73
N LEU A 102 6.65 -3.96 3.56
CA LEU A 102 5.33 -4.24 4.14
C LEU A 102 5.05 -3.39 5.39
N ALA A 103 6.09 -2.94 6.11
CA ALA A 103 5.97 -2.16 7.34
C ALA A 103 5.52 -0.70 7.10
N GLY A 104 5.71 -0.17 5.89
CA GLY A 104 5.26 1.19 5.54
C GLY A 104 5.46 1.57 4.07
N GLY A 105 5.72 0.58 3.20
CA GLY A 105 6.24 0.78 1.86
C GLY A 105 5.37 1.72 1.05
N ARG A 106 5.98 2.81 0.61
CA ARG A 106 5.42 3.74 -0.36
C ARG A 106 5.87 3.27 -1.73
N ILE A 107 4.94 2.80 -2.57
CA ILE A 107 5.18 2.67 -4.00
C ILE A 107 5.52 4.07 -4.49
N GLY A 108 6.78 4.27 -4.87
CA GLY A 108 7.33 5.58 -5.22
C GLY A 108 7.79 5.61 -6.67
N VAL A 109 8.29 6.76 -7.09
CA VAL A 109 8.78 7.01 -8.45
C VAL A 109 9.78 5.94 -8.89
N ARG A 110 10.70 5.55 -8.00
CA ARG A 110 11.72 4.50 -8.27
C ARG A 110 11.14 3.14 -8.65
N THR A 111 9.88 2.85 -8.29
CA THR A 111 9.19 1.61 -8.65
C THR A 111 8.26 1.83 -9.85
N LEU A 112 7.54 2.96 -9.88
CA LEU A 112 6.57 3.26 -10.92
C LEU A 112 7.22 3.59 -12.27
N ALA A 113 8.28 4.39 -12.30
CA ALA A 113 8.91 4.81 -13.54
C ALA A 113 9.42 3.63 -14.40
N PRO A 114 10.24 2.69 -13.86
CA PRO A 114 10.68 1.56 -14.67
C PRO A 114 9.54 0.60 -15.03
N ALA A 115 8.52 0.46 -14.18
CA ALA A 115 7.36 -0.38 -14.46
C ALA A 115 6.50 0.21 -15.60
N LEU A 116 6.28 1.52 -15.61
CA LEU A 116 5.59 2.22 -16.69
C LEU A 116 6.36 2.12 -18.00
N LEU A 117 7.68 2.33 -17.97
CA LEU A 117 8.53 2.19 -19.14
C LEU A 117 8.48 0.76 -19.70
N ALA A 118 8.52 -0.26 -18.84
CA ALA A 118 8.42 -1.65 -19.27
C ALA A 118 7.06 -1.98 -19.91
N VAL A 119 5.95 -1.47 -19.34
CA VAL A 119 4.62 -1.62 -19.94
C VAL A 119 4.57 -0.93 -21.30
N HIS A 120 5.07 0.30 -21.40
CA HIS A 120 5.12 1.05 -22.65
C HIS A 120 5.90 0.30 -23.74
N VAL A 121 7.11 -0.18 -23.43
CA VAL A 121 7.92 -0.96 -24.37
C VAL A 121 7.20 -2.23 -24.80
N GLY A 122 6.51 -2.92 -23.89
CA GLY A 122 5.73 -4.10 -24.23
C GLY A 122 4.51 -3.80 -25.10
N GLN A 123 3.83 -2.66 -24.90
CA GLN A 123 2.72 -2.22 -25.75
C GLN A 123 3.21 -1.96 -27.18
N GLU A 124 4.28 -1.18 -27.32
CA GLU A 124 4.89 -0.88 -28.63
C GLU A 124 5.40 -2.12 -29.34
N SER A 125 5.99 -3.05 -28.57
CA SER A 125 6.50 -4.30 -29.14
C SER A 125 5.38 -5.17 -29.70
N LEU A 126 4.25 -5.16 -29.01
CA LEU A 126 3.07 -5.92 -29.41
C LEU A 126 2.36 -5.28 -30.59
N GLU A 127 2.25 -3.95 -30.61
CA GLU A 127 1.73 -3.21 -31.75
C GLU A 127 2.57 -3.45 -33.00
N ALA A 128 3.90 -3.38 -32.89
CA ALA A 128 4.79 -3.65 -34.02
C ALA A 128 4.66 -5.10 -34.52
N ALA A 129 4.61 -6.07 -33.60
CA ALA A 129 4.43 -7.47 -33.95
C ALA A 129 3.09 -7.74 -34.64
N LEU A 130 2.01 -7.09 -34.19
CA LEU A 130 0.68 -7.25 -34.76
C LEU A 130 0.49 -6.49 -36.08
N ALA A 131 1.13 -5.32 -36.24
CA ALA A 131 1.00 -4.49 -37.43
C ALA A 131 1.92 -4.94 -38.57
N PHE A 132 3.17 -5.32 -38.28
CA PHE A 132 4.19 -5.59 -39.29
C PHE A 132 4.60 -7.07 -39.36
N GLY A 133 4.10 -7.92 -38.46
CA GLY A 133 4.40 -9.35 -38.45
C GLY A 133 5.82 -9.73 -38.00
N HIS A 134 6.62 -8.75 -37.56
CA HIS A 134 7.97 -8.97 -37.07
C HIS A 134 8.18 -8.31 -35.69
N PRO A 135 9.09 -8.83 -34.85
CA PRO A 135 9.39 -8.24 -33.55
C PRO A 135 9.89 -6.79 -33.69
N PHE A 136 9.66 -6.02 -32.63
CA PHE A 136 10.06 -4.62 -32.53
C PHE A 136 11.57 -4.45 -32.55
N ASP A 137 12.05 -3.60 -33.45
CA ASP A 137 13.46 -3.21 -33.51
C ASP A 137 13.70 -2.00 -32.59
N LEU A 138 14.52 -2.21 -31.56
CA LEU A 138 14.91 -1.18 -30.60
C LEU A 138 15.65 -0.01 -31.25
N THR A 139 16.37 -0.25 -32.35
CA THR A 139 17.13 0.80 -33.06
C THR A 139 16.19 1.78 -33.75
N VAL A 140 15.14 1.27 -34.39
CA VAL A 140 14.06 2.06 -35.01
C VAL A 140 13.25 2.78 -33.93
N GLY A 141 12.95 2.09 -32.83
CA GLY A 141 12.20 2.62 -31.70
C GLY A 141 12.85 3.84 -31.06
N LEU A 142 14.16 3.79 -30.78
CA LEU A 142 14.88 4.89 -30.13
C LEU A 142 15.13 6.09 -31.07
N GLY A 143 15.28 5.84 -32.37
CA GLY A 143 15.57 6.87 -33.38
C GLY A 143 14.40 7.83 -33.67
N HIS A 144 13.16 7.34 -33.67
CA HIS A 144 11.96 8.12 -34.04
C HIS A 144 11.24 8.74 -32.83
N GLY A 145 12.01 9.21 -31.86
CA GLY A 145 11.46 9.81 -30.65
C GLY A 145 11.12 8.81 -29.54
N GLY A 146 11.36 7.51 -29.67
CA GLY A 146 11.12 6.58 -28.55
C GLY A 146 11.93 6.89 -27.28
N TRP A 147 13.01 7.66 -27.40
CA TRP A 147 13.75 8.17 -26.25
C TRP A 147 12.90 9.04 -25.31
N ILE A 148 11.84 9.72 -25.80
CA ILE A 148 10.97 10.55 -24.94
C ILE A 148 10.09 9.70 -23.99
N ALA A 149 9.91 8.41 -24.27
CA ALA A 149 9.10 7.54 -23.41
C ALA A 149 9.70 7.40 -22.00
N ALA A 150 11.03 7.42 -21.87
CA ALA A 150 11.71 7.37 -20.58
C ALA A 150 11.45 8.60 -19.69
N PRO A 151 11.69 9.85 -20.14
CA PRO A 151 11.36 11.03 -19.35
C PRO A 151 9.85 11.19 -19.10
N LEU A 152 8.99 10.81 -20.06
CA LEU A 152 7.53 10.78 -19.84
C LEU A 152 7.12 9.79 -18.75
N SER A 153 7.67 8.58 -18.77
CA SER A 153 7.41 7.56 -17.75
C SER A 153 7.84 8.04 -16.36
N LEU A 154 8.98 8.73 -16.27
CA LEU A 154 9.47 9.32 -15.02
C LEU A 154 8.53 10.43 -14.52
N LEU A 155 8.11 11.34 -15.40
CA LEU A 155 7.19 12.43 -15.07
C LEU A 155 5.83 11.90 -14.59
N VAL A 156 5.23 10.98 -15.32
CA VAL A 156 3.94 10.36 -14.96
C VAL A 156 4.06 9.60 -13.64
N ALA A 157 5.15 8.85 -13.44
CA ALA A 157 5.42 8.20 -12.16
C ALA A 157 5.55 9.19 -11.00
N ALA A 158 6.17 10.35 -11.22
CA ALA A 158 6.27 11.42 -10.23
C ALA A 158 4.90 11.99 -9.86
N VAL A 159 4.06 12.29 -10.86
CA VAL A 159 2.68 12.78 -10.66
C VAL A 159 1.85 11.75 -9.89
N LEU A 160 1.86 10.48 -10.30
CA LEU A 160 1.12 9.41 -9.61
C LEU A 160 1.62 9.22 -8.16
N ALA A 161 2.94 9.26 -7.94
CA ALA A 161 3.50 9.20 -6.59
C ALA A 161 3.08 10.41 -5.74
N TRP A 162 3.00 11.60 -6.32
CA TRP A 162 2.54 12.81 -5.64
C TRP A 162 1.05 12.72 -5.28
N LEU A 163 0.18 12.39 -6.23
CA LEU A 163 -1.27 12.23 -6.01
C LEU A 163 -1.57 11.21 -4.91
N THR A 164 -0.84 10.08 -4.91
CA THR A 164 -1.05 9.02 -3.92
C THR A 164 -0.54 9.38 -2.53
N ARG A 165 0.52 10.19 -2.43
CA ARG A 165 0.95 10.78 -1.16
C ARG A 165 -0.07 11.80 -0.66
N GLY A 166 -0.56 12.68 -1.54
CA GLY A 166 -1.61 13.65 -1.22
C GLY A 166 -2.87 12.98 -0.68
N ALA A 167 -3.40 11.98 -1.40
CA ALA A 167 -4.57 11.22 -0.97
C ALA A 167 -4.39 10.56 0.40
N ARG A 168 -3.18 10.06 0.72
CA ARG A 168 -2.87 9.50 2.05
C ARG A 168 -2.86 10.57 3.13
N HIS A 169 -2.26 11.73 2.88
CA HIS A 169 -2.25 12.83 3.85
C HIS A 169 -3.67 13.33 4.13
N LEU A 170 -4.50 13.47 3.09
CA LEU A 170 -5.91 13.86 3.25
C LEU A 170 -6.70 12.80 4.03
N ALA A 171 -6.52 11.51 3.74
CA ALA A 171 -7.17 10.43 4.48
C ALA A 171 -6.74 10.41 5.96
N GLN A 172 -5.46 10.61 6.25
CA GLN A 172 -4.94 10.69 7.61
C GLN A 172 -5.48 11.91 8.36
N ALA A 173 -5.53 13.08 7.70
CA ALA A 173 -6.09 14.30 8.27
C ALA A 173 -7.59 14.14 8.56
N ALA A 174 -8.35 13.56 7.64
CA ALA A 174 -9.77 13.27 7.83
C ALA A 174 -10.00 12.31 9.01
N LEU A 175 -9.18 11.27 9.14
CA LEU A 175 -9.25 10.33 10.25
C LEU A 175 -8.87 10.97 11.59
N ALA A 176 -7.85 11.85 11.60
CA ALA A 176 -7.45 12.61 12.78
C ALA A 176 -8.57 13.57 13.23
N ARG A 177 -9.21 14.28 12.28
CA ARG A 177 -10.37 15.14 12.53
C ARG A 177 -11.55 14.36 13.12
N ARG A 178 -11.86 13.17 12.58
CA ARG A 178 -12.92 12.30 13.14
C ARG A 178 -12.61 11.82 14.56
N ARG A 179 -11.34 11.59 14.90
CA ARG A 179 -10.92 11.16 16.24
C ARG A 179 -10.81 12.30 17.25
N ALA A 180 -10.68 13.55 16.79
CA ALA A 180 -10.56 14.71 17.66
C ALA A 180 -11.74 14.86 18.65
N PRO A 181 -13.03 14.84 18.24
CA PRO A 181 -14.14 14.97 19.18
C PRO A 181 -14.23 13.78 20.15
N ALA A 182 -13.95 12.56 19.69
CA ALA A 182 -13.92 11.37 20.55
C ALA A 182 -12.80 11.44 21.61
N ARG A 183 -11.64 12.01 21.26
CA ARG A 183 -10.53 12.22 22.20
C ARG A 183 -10.82 13.32 23.22
N ILE A 184 -11.50 14.39 22.82
CA ILE A 184 -11.92 15.46 23.74
C ILE A 184 -12.95 14.90 24.72
N ALA A 185 -13.99 14.21 24.24
CA ALA A 185 -15.01 13.58 25.10
C ALA A 185 -14.42 12.54 26.06
N ALA A 186 -13.52 11.67 25.59
CA ALA A 186 -12.85 10.68 26.44
C ALA A 186 -11.96 11.34 27.51
N ARG A 187 -11.24 12.42 27.17
CA ARG A 187 -10.43 13.18 28.15
C ARG A 187 -11.31 13.87 29.19
N SER A 188 -12.43 14.46 28.78
CA SER A 188 -13.39 15.07 29.69
C SER A 188 -14.05 14.02 30.60
N ALA A 189 -14.38 12.83 30.09
CA ALA A 189 -14.91 11.74 30.89
C ALA A 189 -13.90 11.24 31.94
N ILE A 190 -12.63 11.05 31.55
CA ILE A 190 -11.56 10.64 32.47
C ILE A 190 -11.32 11.71 33.54
N ALA A 191 -11.29 13.00 33.16
CA ALA A 191 -11.16 14.09 34.11
C ALA A 191 -12.34 14.14 35.09
N THR A 192 -13.57 13.96 34.60
CA THR A 192 -14.77 13.92 35.45
C THR A 192 -14.72 12.76 36.44
N VAL A 193 -14.34 11.55 35.99
CA VAL A 193 -14.20 10.37 36.87
C VAL A 193 -13.10 10.58 37.91
N ALA A 194 -11.95 11.15 37.54
CA ALA A 194 -10.88 11.47 38.48
C ALA A 194 -11.30 12.52 39.52
N THR A 195 -12.21 13.43 39.17
CA THR A 195 -12.75 14.43 40.09
C THR A 195 -13.74 13.80 41.08
N VAL A 196 -14.55 12.83 40.64
CA VAL A 196 -15.52 12.13 41.49
C VAL A 196 -14.87 11.10 42.42
N LEU A 197 -13.78 10.46 42.01
CA LEU A 197 -13.09 9.44 42.81
C LEU A 197 -12.20 10.01 43.92
N GLY A 198 -12.09 11.34 44.04
CA GLY A 198 -11.26 11.99 45.06
C GLY A 198 -9.76 11.78 44.84
N PRO A 199 -8.91 12.64 45.44
CA PRO A 199 -7.47 12.48 45.34
C PRO A 199 -7.05 11.12 45.95
N PRO A 200 -6.11 10.39 45.31
CA PRO A 200 -5.54 9.21 45.93
C PRO A 200 -4.94 9.64 47.27
N CYS A 201 -5.36 8.98 48.36
CA CYS A 201 -4.74 9.19 49.66
C CYS A 201 -3.22 9.11 49.49
N PRO A 202 -2.46 10.14 49.90
CA PRO A 202 -1.02 10.12 49.78
C PRO A 202 -0.49 8.85 50.45
N PRO A 203 0.50 8.16 49.85
CA PRO A 203 1.12 7.02 50.49
C PRO A 203 1.61 7.48 51.85
N LEU A 204 1.02 6.94 52.92
CA LEU A 204 1.45 7.14 54.29
C LEU A 204 2.96 6.99 54.31
N ALA A 205 3.66 8.10 54.59
CA ALA A 205 5.10 8.13 54.71
C ALA A 205 5.50 7.08 55.75
N ARG A 206 5.97 5.93 55.26
CA ARG A 206 6.69 4.97 56.10
C ARG A 206 8.01 5.62 56.45
N HIS A 207 8.01 6.39 57.54
CA HIS A 207 9.20 6.70 58.31
C HIS A 207 9.79 5.39 58.84
N GLY A 208 10.53 4.69 57.99
CA GLY A 208 11.50 3.70 58.40
C GLY A 208 12.67 4.43 59.03
N ALA A 209 12.62 4.55 60.35
CA ALA A 209 13.79 4.89 61.15
C ALA A 209 14.79 3.74 61.04
N GLU A 210 15.74 3.83 60.09
CA GLU A 210 16.94 3.01 60.12
C GLU A 210 18.11 3.85 60.63
N ARG A 211 18.62 3.35 61.76
CA ARG A 211 19.65 3.91 62.62
C ARG A 211 20.99 3.94 61.90
N ALA A 212 21.78 4.99 62.14
CA ALA A 212 23.18 5.05 61.72
C ALA A 212 24.01 3.92 62.38
N PRO A 213 24.96 3.29 61.67
CA PRO A 213 25.91 2.35 62.26
C PRO A 213 27.01 3.09 63.05
N PRO A 214 27.52 2.51 64.16
CA PRO A 214 28.62 3.10 64.91
C PRO A 214 29.93 3.04 64.12
N LEU A 215 30.64 4.17 64.06
CA LEU A 215 32.02 4.22 63.61
C LEU A 215 32.91 3.60 64.70
N LEU A 216 33.53 2.47 64.40
CA LEU A 216 34.64 1.97 65.20
C LEU A 216 35.91 2.71 64.78
N ALA A 217 36.52 3.37 65.76
CA ALA A 217 37.86 3.90 65.71
C ALA A 217 38.88 2.77 65.89
N SER A 218 39.81 2.65 64.95
CA SER A 218 41.21 2.22 65.14
C SER A 218 41.94 2.24 63.81
#